data_AF-A0AAD7IQJ8-F1
#
_entry.id   AF-A0AAD7IQJ8-F1
#
_cell.length_a   1.000
_cell.length_b   1.000
_cell.length_c   1.000
_cell.angle_alpha   90.00
_cell.angle_beta   90.00
_cell.angle_gamma   90.00
#
_symmetry.space_group_name_H-M   'P 1'
#
loop_
_entity.id
_entity.type
_entity.pdbx_description
1 polymer ?
#
loop_
_entity_poly.entity_id
_entity_poly.type
_entity_poly.pdbx_seq_one_letter_code
_entity_poly.pdbx_strand_id
1 'polypeptide(L)'
;MPLDLEFLPQYGFGTETEFKKLVERNAFLFRVHTPRSSDPTEVPFPALKFDRRYTSNSATPSSDPPPATYTDVAQYMDWTTRHSSPYISASFSFMWAVWEAVRRYHFGVKHDVEIAVIDATAVAGRSITVVEILQAVPAADRHERHWKWFDFAQESQGVLVYGGIPQSAVLCSIPILRIVNSLPSYCFRRLPPIEPRTPLDRLTSSFLAEKRNFRKFCEMQSAYFLRSDPEARFIDSTSTSVRLALTFLGVWFHWMLRFQPPSVNDPNIFCDAAVTKVTELARIIASWPAANETNKMWDTIIHEIALLVAEEVKIHRRISDRNAEPISAPRPRAIFAPKLDSERDSGDVAIPTILDPRNYLPTPPPTPPPIRFSRSAPAALSPGPVEINVDIADVPETTHALHSSRPHSPSPLANTSSAPAGPAAEDDIAEPSLEVVPAPSAPTPSTRKRNLHTPSMGETASCLLTGFLFGALLIVVLSAQRRPMLLRMG
;
A
#
# COMPACT_ATOMS: atom_id res chain seq x y z
N MET A 1 24.71 16.39 -7.68
CA MET A 1 24.15 17.19 -6.58
C MET A 1 22.98 16.43 -6.00
N PRO A 2 22.85 16.29 -4.67
CA PRO A 2 21.64 15.70 -4.10
C PRO A 2 20.48 16.65 -4.38
N LEU A 3 19.50 16.18 -5.14
CA LEU A 3 18.21 16.87 -5.26
C LEU A 3 17.64 16.90 -3.85
N ASP A 4 17.29 18.08 -3.34
CA ASP A 4 16.45 18.16 -2.15
C ASP A 4 15.15 17.43 -2.48
N LEU A 5 15.03 16.20 -1.99
CA LEU A 5 13.87 15.33 -2.21
C LEU A 5 12.72 15.95 -1.43
N GLU A 6 11.96 16.79 -2.11
CA GLU A 6 10.71 17.30 -1.59
C GLU A 6 9.69 16.14 -1.63
N PHE A 7 9.58 15.45 -0.49
CA PHE A 7 8.58 14.41 -0.29
C PHE A 7 7.18 15.00 -0.37
N LEU A 8 6.22 14.19 -0.81
CA LEU A 8 4.82 14.58 -0.74
C LEU A 8 4.40 14.82 0.72
N PRO A 9 3.48 15.78 0.97
CA PRO A 9 2.93 15.97 2.29
C PRO A 9 2.17 14.72 2.75
N GLN A 10 1.90 14.61 4.05
CA GLN A 10 1.20 13.45 4.64
C GLN A 10 -0.18 13.19 4.02
N TYR A 11 -0.84 14.27 3.62
CA TYR A 11 -2.11 14.28 2.90
C TYR A 11 -2.11 15.47 1.94
N GLY A 12 -2.88 15.37 0.86
CA GLY A 12 -2.93 16.41 -0.16
C GLY A 12 -1.72 16.40 -1.09
N PHE A 13 -1.66 17.37 -1.97
CA PHE A 13 -0.51 17.65 -2.82
C PHE A 13 0.14 18.96 -2.39
N GLY A 14 1.41 19.15 -2.75
CA GLY A 14 2.10 20.42 -2.57
C GLY A 14 1.61 21.46 -3.58
N THR A 15 2.50 22.38 -3.97
CA THR A 15 2.26 23.28 -5.11
C THR A 15 2.20 22.53 -6.44
N GLU A 16 2.85 21.37 -6.50
CA GLU A 16 2.90 20.51 -7.67
C GLU A 16 1.82 19.41 -7.59
N THR A 17 1.01 19.31 -8.64
CA THR A 17 -0.08 18.35 -8.75
C THR A 17 0.02 17.49 -10.01
N GLU A 18 0.89 17.83 -10.97
CA GLU A 18 1.02 17.09 -12.21
C GLU A 18 1.71 15.75 -11.98
N PHE A 19 1.11 14.66 -12.49
CA PHE A 19 1.65 13.31 -12.28
C PHE A 19 3.11 13.21 -12.76
N LYS A 20 3.39 13.79 -13.93
CA LYS A 20 4.69 13.71 -14.60
C LYS A 20 5.82 14.31 -13.78
N LYS A 21 5.57 15.38 -13.03
CA LYS A 21 6.58 16.02 -12.17
C LYS A 21 6.68 15.32 -10.82
N LEU A 22 5.55 14.84 -10.28
CA LEU A 22 5.54 14.11 -9.02
C LEU A 22 6.30 12.78 -9.09
N VAL A 23 6.21 12.07 -10.21
CA VAL A 23 6.87 10.77 -10.40
C VAL A 23 8.41 10.88 -10.42
N GLU A 24 8.95 12.04 -10.77
CA GLU A 24 10.40 12.29 -10.73
C GLU A 24 10.95 12.23 -9.29
N ARG A 25 10.10 12.50 -8.29
CA ARG A 25 10.46 12.54 -6.86
C ARG A 25 9.86 11.39 -6.07
N ASN A 26 8.75 10.82 -6.54
CA ASN A 26 8.00 9.75 -5.87
C ASN A 26 7.71 8.63 -6.88
N ALA A 27 8.61 7.65 -6.95
CA ALA A 27 8.55 6.57 -7.93
C ALA A 27 7.59 5.42 -7.56
N PHE A 28 6.78 5.56 -6.50
CA PHE A 28 5.93 4.48 -5.99
C PHE A 28 4.46 4.87 -5.99
N LEU A 29 3.63 3.99 -6.56
CA LEU A 29 2.19 4.00 -6.40
C LEU A 29 1.74 2.78 -5.59
N PHE A 30 0.69 2.97 -4.81
CA PHE A 30 0.10 1.94 -3.95
C PHE A 30 -1.35 1.69 -4.35
N ARG A 31 -1.72 0.41 -4.49
CA ARG A 31 -3.09 0.01 -4.83
C ARG A 31 -3.60 -1.07 -3.90
N VAL A 32 -4.65 -0.74 -3.15
CA VAL A 32 -5.39 -1.70 -2.33
C VAL A 32 -6.36 -2.49 -3.21
N HIS A 33 -6.24 -3.82 -3.15
CA HIS A 33 -7.10 -4.71 -3.92
C HIS A 33 -7.35 -6.03 -3.17
N THR A 34 -8.26 -6.83 -3.72
CA THR A 34 -8.49 -8.21 -3.31
C THR A 34 -7.99 -9.11 -4.43
N PRO A 35 -7.00 -9.99 -4.19
CA PRO A 35 -6.48 -10.88 -5.20
C PRO A 35 -7.60 -11.72 -5.82
N ARG A 36 -7.50 -11.92 -7.14
CA ARG A 36 -8.36 -12.85 -7.86
C ARG A 36 -7.71 -14.23 -7.83
N SER A 37 -8.50 -15.29 -8.04
CA SER A 37 -7.96 -16.64 -8.21
C SER A 37 -6.91 -16.60 -9.32
N SER A 38 -5.67 -16.97 -8.98
CA SER A 38 -4.47 -16.77 -9.79
C SER A 38 -4.52 -17.56 -11.10
N ASP A 39 -5.03 -16.95 -12.16
CA ASP A 39 -4.69 -17.35 -13.53
C ASP A 39 -3.38 -16.63 -13.90
N PRO A 40 -2.29 -17.36 -14.17
CA PRO A 40 -1.00 -16.75 -14.52
C PRO A 40 -1.00 -15.99 -15.86
N THR A 41 -2.06 -16.11 -16.67
CA THR A 41 -2.19 -15.43 -17.96
C THR A 41 -2.94 -14.10 -17.90
N GLU A 42 -3.59 -13.78 -16.77
CA GLU A 42 -4.34 -12.54 -16.61
C GLU A 42 -3.38 -11.35 -16.32
N VAL A 43 -3.65 -10.21 -16.96
CA VAL A 43 -3.02 -8.94 -16.57
C VAL A 43 -3.39 -8.66 -15.11
N PRO A 44 -2.45 -8.23 -14.24
CA PRO A 44 -2.69 -8.23 -12.79
C PRO A 44 -3.79 -7.27 -12.35
N PHE A 45 -3.89 -6.14 -13.05
CA PHE A 45 -4.86 -5.10 -12.77
C PHE A 45 -5.42 -4.53 -14.08
N PRO A 46 -6.41 -5.18 -14.71
CA PRO A 46 -7.19 -4.57 -15.78
C PRO A 46 -8.23 -3.60 -15.18
N ALA A 47 -8.52 -2.49 -15.87
CA ALA A 47 -9.65 -1.66 -15.49
C ALA A 47 -10.93 -2.45 -15.72
N LEU A 48 -11.98 -2.16 -14.94
CA LEU A 48 -13.23 -2.92 -15.02
C LEU A 48 -13.82 -2.93 -16.43
N LYS A 49 -13.68 -1.83 -17.17
CA LYS A 49 -14.11 -1.73 -18.57
C LYS A 49 -13.36 -2.69 -19.52
N PHE A 50 -12.11 -3.03 -19.23
CA PHE A 50 -11.27 -3.91 -20.07
C PHE A 50 -11.13 -5.32 -19.49
N ASP A 51 -11.82 -5.59 -18.40
CA ASP A 51 -11.81 -6.89 -17.78
C ASP A 51 -12.57 -7.86 -18.69
N ARG A 52 -11.87 -8.91 -19.14
CA ARG A 52 -12.39 -9.94 -20.06
C ARG A 52 -13.65 -10.61 -19.53
N ARG A 53 -13.85 -10.61 -18.22
CA ARG A 53 -15.06 -11.18 -17.57
C ARG A 53 -16.31 -10.35 -17.85
N TYR A 54 -16.15 -9.08 -18.17
CA TYR A 54 -17.24 -8.13 -18.42
C TYR A 54 -17.32 -7.69 -19.88
N THR A 55 -16.35 -8.06 -20.72
CA THR A 55 -16.30 -7.70 -22.14
C THR A 55 -16.13 -8.93 -23.01
N SER A 56 -17.19 -9.30 -23.76
CA SER A 56 -17.14 -10.37 -24.77
C SER A 56 -16.24 -10.02 -25.96
N ASN A 57 -15.93 -8.74 -26.15
CA ASN A 57 -15.01 -8.26 -27.17
C ASN A 57 -13.66 -7.92 -26.54
N SER A 58 -12.60 -8.61 -26.99
CA SER A 58 -11.22 -8.41 -26.55
C SER A 58 -10.62 -7.10 -27.06
N ALA A 59 -11.27 -5.96 -26.78
CA ALA A 59 -10.69 -4.66 -27.09
C ALA A 59 -9.42 -4.51 -26.25
N THR A 60 -8.27 -4.73 -26.87
CA THR A 60 -6.98 -4.43 -26.26
C THR A 60 -6.94 -2.94 -26.01
N PRO A 61 -6.51 -2.48 -24.81
CA PRO A 61 -6.31 -1.06 -24.59
C PRO A 61 -5.39 -0.53 -25.69
N SER A 62 -5.77 0.62 -26.26
CA SER A 62 -4.92 1.35 -27.21
C SER A 62 -3.52 1.51 -26.60
N SER A 63 -2.48 1.42 -27.44
CA SER A 63 -1.10 1.68 -27.02
C SER A 63 -0.99 3.07 -26.40
N ASP A 64 -1.69 4.04 -27.00
CA ASP A 64 -1.72 5.42 -26.55
C ASP A 64 -3.06 5.72 -25.86
N PRO A 65 -3.03 6.13 -24.58
CA PRO A 65 -4.24 6.50 -23.86
C PRO A 65 -4.78 7.83 -24.43
N PRO A 66 -6.11 7.96 -24.59
CA PRO A 66 -6.70 9.25 -24.92
C PRO A 66 -6.44 10.27 -23.80
N PRO A 67 -6.41 11.58 -24.11
CA PRO A 67 -6.32 12.61 -23.08
C PRO A 67 -7.43 12.46 -22.05
N ALA A 68 -7.08 12.47 -20.76
CA ALA A 68 -8.05 12.35 -19.69
C ALA A 68 -8.96 13.59 -19.63
N THR A 69 -10.26 13.38 -19.49
CA THR A 69 -11.24 14.47 -19.38
C THR A 69 -11.83 14.57 -17.98
N TYR A 70 -12.42 15.74 -17.67
CA TYR A 70 -13.17 15.92 -16.42
C TYR A 70 -14.31 14.90 -16.28
N THR A 71 -15.00 14.59 -17.38
CA THR A 71 -16.09 13.61 -17.42
C THR A 71 -15.60 12.21 -17.05
N ASP A 72 -14.43 11.80 -17.55
CA ASP A 72 -13.87 10.49 -17.21
C ASP A 72 -13.54 10.37 -15.71
N VAL A 73 -12.98 11.44 -15.13
CA VAL A 73 -12.66 11.51 -13.71
C VAL A 73 -13.94 11.51 -12.88
N ALA A 74 -14.94 12.31 -13.25
CA ALA A 74 -16.25 12.33 -12.59
C ALA A 74 -16.90 10.94 -12.62
N GLN A 75 -16.87 10.26 -13.76
CA GLN A 75 -17.37 8.90 -13.94
C GLN A 75 -16.61 7.89 -13.07
N TYR A 76 -15.30 8.02 -12.92
CA TYR A 76 -14.53 7.16 -12.02
C TYR A 76 -14.86 7.41 -10.53
N MET A 77 -14.98 8.69 -10.17
CA MET A 77 -15.16 9.12 -8.79
C MET A 77 -16.55 8.83 -8.26
N ASP A 78 -17.57 8.85 -9.12
CA ASP A 78 -18.91 8.39 -8.76
C ASP A 78 -18.96 6.86 -8.64
N TRP A 79 -19.34 6.36 -7.46
CA TRP A 79 -19.39 4.93 -7.18
C TRP A 79 -20.43 4.19 -8.05
N THR A 80 -21.46 4.89 -8.52
CA THR A 80 -22.52 4.31 -9.36
C THR A 80 -22.04 4.03 -10.78
N THR A 81 -21.14 4.85 -11.31
CA THR A 81 -20.64 4.75 -12.69
C THR A 81 -19.19 4.26 -12.78
N ARG A 82 -18.47 4.17 -11.65
CA ARG A 82 -17.07 3.72 -11.58
C ARG A 82 -16.77 2.44 -12.36
N HIS A 83 -17.68 1.48 -12.36
CA HIS A 83 -17.50 0.19 -13.04
C HIS A 83 -17.35 0.31 -14.57
N SER A 84 -17.86 1.40 -15.15
CA SER A 84 -17.79 1.70 -16.59
C SER A 84 -16.57 2.56 -16.97
N SER A 85 -15.82 3.03 -15.99
CA SER A 85 -14.63 3.86 -16.22
C SER A 85 -13.47 3.04 -16.79
N PRO A 86 -12.69 3.59 -17.74
CA PRO A 86 -11.49 2.95 -18.27
C PRO A 86 -10.28 3.04 -17.32
N TYR A 87 -10.45 3.63 -16.13
CA TYR A 87 -9.35 3.92 -15.21
C TYR A 87 -9.27 2.95 -14.03
N ILE A 88 -8.08 2.94 -13.42
CA ILE A 88 -7.73 2.19 -12.22
C ILE A 88 -7.18 3.17 -11.19
N SER A 89 -7.71 3.17 -9.95
CA SER A 89 -7.12 3.99 -8.88
C SER A 89 -5.84 3.39 -8.31
N ALA A 90 -4.85 4.25 -8.11
CA ALA A 90 -3.74 4.07 -7.21
C ALA A 90 -3.58 5.34 -6.34
N SER A 91 -2.57 5.36 -5.48
CA SER A 91 -2.26 6.47 -4.58
C SER A 91 -0.75 6.62 -4.45
N PHE A 92 -0.24 7.84 -4.33
CA PHE A 92 1.15 8.05 -3.93
C PHE A 92 1.40 7.79 -2.42
N SER A 93 0.34 7.78 -1.61
CA SER A 93 0.45 7.62 -0.15
C SER A 93 0.42 6.14 0.25
N PHE A 94 1.56 5.61 0.70
CA PHE A 94 1.61 4.27 1.28
C PHE A 94 0.72 4.17 2.52
N MET A 95 0.63 5.25 3.31
CA MET A 95 -0.17 5.26 4.52
C MET A 95 -1.68 5.29 4.21
N TRP A 96 -2.11 5.99 3.16
CA TRP A 96 -3.48 5.88 2.65
C TRP A 96 -3.80 4.43 2.27
N ALA A 97 -2.88 3.75 1.58
CA ALA A 97 -3.07 2.35 1.20
C ALA A 97 -3.18 1.43 2.43
N VAL A 98 -2.36 1.64 3.47
CA VAL A 98 -2.50 0.91 4.75
C VAL A 98 -3.85 1.18 5.39
N TRP A 99 -4.25 2.44 5.50
CA TRP A 99 -5.53 2.86 6.08
C TRP A 99 -6.74 2.25 5.35
N GLU A 100 -6.75 2.35 4.03
CA GLU A 100 -7.81 1.79 3.20
C GLU A 100 -7.81 0.24 3.25
N ALA A 101 -6.65 -0.41 3.31
CA ALA A 101 -6.55 -1.86 3.42
C ALA A 101 -7.09 -2.38 4.76
N VAL A 102 -6.75 -1.72 5.87
CA VAL A 102 -7.28 -2.05 7.20
C VAL A 102 -8.78 -1.84 7.24
N ARG A 103 -9.26 -0.70 6.70
CA ARG A 103 -10.70 -0.40 6.60
C ARG A 103 -11.43 -1.50 5.82
N ARG A 104 -10.92 -1.92 4.65
CA ARG A 104 -11.52 -2.99 3.85
C ARG A 104 -11.47 -4.35 4.53
N TYR A 105 -10.40 -4.65 5.25
CA TYR A 105 -10.29 -5.91 5.99
C TYR A 105 -11.36 -6.00 7.09
N HIS A 106 -11.68 -4.89 7.74
CA HIS A 106 -12.64 -4.86 8.85
C HIS A 106 -14.10 -4.77 8.39
N PHE A 107 -14.38 -3.98 7.36
CA PHE A 107 -15.75 -3.79 6.87
C PHE A 107 -16.12 -4.73 5.71
N GLY A 108 -15.18 -5.55 5.24
CA GLY A 108 -15.34 -6.40 4.06
C GLY A 108 -15.60 -7.87 4.37
N VAL A 109 -16.23 -8.55 3.41
CA VAL A 109 -16.56 -10.00 3.44
C VAL A 109 -15.34 -10.88 3.11
N LYS A 110 -14.20 -10.30 2.68
CA LYS A 110 -13.01 -11.02 2.20
C LYS A 110 -11.78 -10.60 3.00
N HIS A 111 -11.15 -11.55 3.70
CA HIS A 111 -9.93 -11.34 4.48
C HIS A 111 -8.64 -11.30 3.63
N ASP A 112 -8.79 -11.42 2.30
CA ASP A 112 -7.68 -11.42 1.35
C ASP A 112 -7.46 -10.01 0.80
N VAL A 113 -7.09 -9.06 1.67
CA VAL A 113 -6.76 -7.68 1.24
C VAL A 113 -5.25 -7.56 1.07
N GLU A 114 -4.84 -7.13 -0.12
CA GLU A 114 -3.44 -6.91 -0.47
C GLU A 114 -3.20 -5.46 -0.91
N ILE A 115 -1.95 -5.01 -0.73
CA ILE A 115 -1.45 -3.75 -1.26
C ILE A 115 -0.44 -4.09 -2.36
N ALA A 116 -0.70 -3.64 -3.58
CA ALA A 116 0.25 -3.68 -4.68
C ALA A 116 1.13 -2.43 -4.65
N VAL A 117 2.44 -2.62 -4.81
CA VAL A 117 3.44 -1.55 -4.99
C VAL A 117 3.82 -1.52 -6.45
N ILE A 118 3.64 -0.37 -7.08
CA ILE A 118 3.75 -0.17 -8.52
C ILE A 118 4.84 0.86 -8.78
N ASP A 119 5.71 0.57 -9.74
CA ASP A 119 6.66 1.56 -10.26
C ASP A 119 5.89 2.62 -11.05
N ALA A 120 5.80 3.81 -10.48
CA ALA A 120 5.09 4.94 -11.05
C ALA A 120 5.69 5.37 -12.40
N THR A 121 7.01 5.21 -12.57
CA THR A 121 7.71 5.59 -13.82
C THR A 121 7.28 4.71 -14.99
N ALA A 122 7.02 3.43 -14.73
CA ALA A 122 6.60 2.46 -15.74
C ALA A 122 5.16 2.68 -16.23
N VAL A 123 4.35 3.47 -15.50
CA VAL A 123 2.97 3.80 -15.88
C VAL A 123 2.79 5.29 -16.21
N ALA A 124 3.89 6.07 -16.29
CA ALA A 124 3.80 7.52 -16.42
C ALA A 124 3.10 7.99 -17.70
N GLY A 125 3.29 7.27 -18.82
CA GLY A 125 2.63 7.59 -20.09
C GLY A 125 1.11 7.39 -20.11
N ARG A 126 0.51 6.85 -19.05
CA ARG A 126 -0.93 6.55 -18.95
C ARG A 126 -1.55 6.87 -17.59
N SER A 127 -0.85 7.63 -16.76
CA SER A 127 -1.28 7.96 -15.41
C SER A 127 -1.49 9.45 -15.27
N ILE A 128 -2.47 9.82 -14.47
CA ILE A 128 -2.78 11.22 -14.16
C ILE A 128 -3.18 11.35 -12.69
N THR A 129 -2.85 12.48 -12.06
CA THR A 129 -3.43 12.74 -10.74
C THR A 129 -4.87 13.20 -10.90
N VAL A 130 -5.73 12.76 -9.99
CA VAL A 130 -7.13 13.17 -10.01
C VAL A 130 -7.26 14.69 -9.81
N VAL A 131 -6.40 15.24 -8.95
CA VAL A 131 -6.40 16.67 -8.62
C VAL A 131 -6.03 17.53 -9.83
N GLU A 132 -5.05 17.13 -10.65
CA GLU A 132 -4.66 17.86 -11.87
C GLU A 132 -5.86 18.12 -12.78
N ILE A 133 -6.68 17.10 -13.06
CA ILE A 133 -7.89 17.26 -13.89
C ILE A 133 -8.97 18.07 -13.18
N LEU A 134 -9.19 17.84 -11.89
CA LEU A 134 -10.20 18.58 -11.14
C LEU A 134 -9.83 20.06 -11.00
N GLN A 135 -8.56 20.44 -10.93
CA GLN A 135 -8.15 21.85 -10.86
C GLN A 135 -8.32 22.58 -12.20
N ALA A 136 -8.13 21.87 -13.31
CA ALA A 136 -8.18 22.46 -14.65
C ALA A 136 -9.60 22.83 -15.11
N VAL A 137 -10.65 22.30 -14.47
CA VAL A 137 -12.03 22.52 -14.94
C VAL A 137 -12.58 23.91 -14.54
N PRO A 138 -13.18 24.66 -15.49
CA PRO A 138 -13.86 25.92 -15.20
C PRO A 138 -15.02 25.74 -14.21
N ALA A 139 -15.32 26.77 -13.42
CA ALA A 139 -16.36 26.69 -12.40
C ALA A 139 -17.76 26.38 -12.96
N ALA A 140 -18.06 26.82 -14.18
CA ALA A 140 -19.33 26.57 -14.87
C ALA A 140 -19.57 25.09 -15.22
N ASP A 141 -18.50 24.33 -15.42
CA ASP A 141 -18.56 22.93 -15.87
C ASP A 141 -18.45 21.92 -14.72
N ARG A 142 -18.38 22.42 -13.46
CA ARG A 142 -18.21 21.56 -12.28
C ARG A 142 -19.50 20.84 -11.94
N HIS A 143 -19.40 19.54 -11.76
CA HIS A 143 -20.46 18.72 -11.17
C HIS A 143 -20.74 19.14 -9.73
N GLU A 144 -21.98 18.96 -9.25
CA GLU A 144 -22.40 19.27 -7.87
C GLU A 144 -21.49 18.64 -6.78
N ARG A 145 -20.96 17.45 -7.06
CA ARG A 145 -20.06 16.68 -6.17
C ARG A 145 -18.58 16.99 -6.36
N HIS A 146 -18.23 17.97 -7.19
CA HIS A 146 -16.85 18.32 -7.54
C HIS A 146 -15.96 18.45 -6.30
N TRP A 147 -16.36 19.27 -5.33
CA TRP A 147 -15.54 19.54 -4.14
C TRP A 147 -15.35 18.31 -3.26
N LYS A 148 -16.38 17.46 -3.14
CA LYS A 148 -16.26 16.18 -2.43
C LYS A 148 -15.23 15.26 -3.11
N TRP A 149 -15.23 15.20 -4.44
CA TRP A 149 -14.24 14.43 -5.20
C TRP A 149 -12.84 15.03 -5.09
N PHE A 150 -12.74 16.35 -5.11
CA PHE A 150 -11.49 17.08 -4.93
C PHE A 150 -10.87 16.81 -3.56
N ASP A 151 -11.64 16.93 -2.49
CA ASP A 151 -11.18 16.67 -1.12
C ASP A 151 -10.73 15.21 -0.96
N PHE A 152 -11.51 14.26 -1.50
CA PHE A 152 -11.13 12.86 -1.49
C PHE A 152 -9.83 12.61 -2.29
N ALA A 153 -9.68 13.23 -3.46
CA ALA A 153 -8.49 13.10 -4.30
C ALA A 153 -7.24 13.66 -3.62
N GLN A 154 -7.38 14.78 -2.90
CA GLN A 154 -6.34 15.35 -2.06
C GLN A 154 -5.97 14.40 -0.91
N GLU A 155 -6.96 13.98 -0.11
CA GLU A 155 -6.71 13.08 1.03
C GLU A 155 -6.04 11.77 0.61
N SER A 156 -6.50 11.18 -0.50
CA SER A 156 -5.99 9.92 -1.01
C SER A 156 -4.73 10.04 -1.86
N GLN A 157 -4.27 11.26 -2.18
CA GLN A 157 -3.24 11.48 -3.21
C GLN A 157 -3.52 10.65 -4.47
N GLY A 158 -4.77 10.74 -4.94
CA GLY A 158 -5.36 9.82 -5.90
C GLY A 158 -4.76 9.94 -7.30
N VAL A 159 -4.41 8.80 -7.87
CA VAL A 159 -3.91 8.65 -9.25
C VAL A 159 -4.83 7.72 -10.02
N LEU A 160 -5.12 8.07 -11.28
CA LEU A 160 -5.83 7.20 -12.21
C LEU A 160 -4.87 6.70 -13.28
N VAL A 161 -4.84 5.39 -13.48
CA VAL A 161 -4.07 4.72 -14.54
C VAL A 161 -5.06 4.24 -15.61
N TYR A 162 -4.90 4.71 -16.84
CA TYR A 162 -5.75 4.30 -17.96
C TYR A 162 -5.48 2.84 -18.35
N GLY A 163 -6.54 2.08 -18.61
CA GLY A 163 -6.43 0.74 -19.17
C GLY A 163 -6.09 -0.32 -18.14
N GLY A 164 -4.81 -0.41 -17.80
CA GLY A 164 -4.27 -1.49 -16.98
C GLY A 164 -2.88 -1.18 -16.47
N ILE A 165 -2.56 -1.73 -15.31
CA ILE A 165 -1.18 -1.73 -14.79
C ILE A 165 -0.52 -3.02 -15.29
N PRO A 166 0.53 -2.93 -16.13
CA PRO A 166 1.22 -4.11 -16.64
C PRO A 166 1.98 -4.82 -15.51
N GLN A 167 2.14 -6.14 -15.61
CA GLN A 167 2.89 -6.92 -14.61
C GLN A 167 4.33 -6.43 -14.43
N SER A 168 4.97 -5.94 -15.48
CA SER A 168 6.31 -5.33 -15.39
C SER A 168 6.39 -4.13 -14.46
N ALA A 169 5.29 -3.38 -14.29
CA ALA A 169 5.23 -2.24 -13.39
C ALA A 169 4.90 -2.63 -11.94
N VAL A 170 4.38 -3.83 -11.69
CA VAL A 170 3.98 -4.27 -10.34
C VAL A 170 5.20 -4.85 -9.64
N LEU A 171 5.86 -4.05 -8.79
CA LEU A 171 7.00 -4.51 -8.03
C LEU A 171 6.60 -5.67 -7.11
N CYS A 172 5.55 -5.51 -6.31
CA CYS A 172 5.11 -6.56 -5.39
C CYS A 172 3.64 -6.41 -5.01
N SER A 173 3.02 -7.50 -4.52
CA SER A 173 1.68 -7.52 -3.93
C SER A 173 1.73 -8.23 -2.59
N ILE A 174 1.27 -7.56 -1.52
CA ILE A 174 1.54 -7.97 -0.14
C ILE A 174 0.25 -7.99 0.68
N PRO A 175 -0.09 -9.12 1.34
CA PRO A 175 -1.18 -9.18 2.31
C PRO A 175 -1.01 -8.18 3.44
N ILE A 176 -2.10 -7.49 3.78
CA ILE A 176 -2.11 -6.48 4.86
C ILE A 176 -1.59 -7.05 6.18
N LEU A 177 -1.88 -8.31 6.48
CA LEU A 177 -1.41 -8.99 7.70
C LEU A 177 0.13 -9.07 7.81
N ARG A 178 0.86 -9.12 6.68
CA ARG A 178 2.33 -9.08 6.69
C ARG A 178 2.85 -7.67 6.96
N ILE A 179 2.15 -6.66 6.47
CA ILE A 179 2.50 -5.25 6.62
C ILE A 179 2.33 -4.81 8.08
N VAL A 180 1.24 -5.22 8.74
CA VAL A 180 0.91 -4.82 10.12
C VAL A 180 2.11 -4.99 11.07
N ASN A 181 2.79 -6.13 11.04
CA ASN A 181 3.92 -6.40 11.94
C ASN A 181 5.17 -5.56 11.65
N SER A 182 5.21 -4.88 10.51
CA SER A 182 6.34 -4.06 10.07
C SER A 182 6.09 -2.56 10.28
N LEU A 183 4.87 -2.16 10.66
CA LEU A 183 4.52 -0.76 10.83
C LEU A 183 5.34 -0.08 11.95
N PRO A 184 5.59 1.23 11.83
CA PRO A 184 6.20 2.03 12.89
C PRO A 184 5.46 1.96 14.21
N SER A 185 6.18 2.13 15.32
CA SER A 185 5.60 2.01 16.66
C SER A 185 4.48 3.03 16.91
N TYR A 186 4.61 4.23 16.35
CA TYR A 186 3.60 5.29 16.48
C TYR A 186 2.24 4.93 15.86
N CYS A 187 2.19 3.99 14.91
CA CYS A 187 0.95 3.50 14.30
C CYS A 187 0.06 2.73 15.30
N PHE A 188 0.63 2.30 16.41
CA PHE A 188 -0.07 1.56 17.45
C PHE A 188 -0.33 2.48 18.64
N ARG A 189 -1.60 2.75 18.91
CA ARG A 189 -1.99 3.41 20.16
C ARG A 189 -1.53 2.55 21.33
N ARG A 190 -0.97 3.19 22.36
CA ARG A 190 -0.83 2.57 23.70
C ARG A 190 -2.24 2.39 24.25
N LEU A 191 -2.90 1.30 23.86
CA LEU A 191 -4.16 0.91 24.46
C LEU A 191 -3.91 0.51 25.92
N PRO A 192 -4.89 0.72 26.82
CA PRO A 192 -4.89 0.08 28.13
C PRO A 192 -4.76 -1.44 27.97
N PRO A 193 -4.32 -2.17 29.01
CA PRO A 193 -3.80 -3.55 28.94
C PRO A 193 -4.81 -4.65 28.57
N ILE A 194 -5.92 -4.33 27.91
CA ILE A 194 -6.79 -5.33 27.30
C ILE A 194 -5.98 -6.00 26.19
N GLU A 195 -5.58 -7.25 26.43
CA GLU A 195 -4.76 -8.01 25.50
C GLU A 195 -5.47 -8.13 24.13
N PRO A 196 -4.92 -7.51 23.08
CA PRO A 196 -5.49 -7.58 21.75
C PRO A 196 -5.31 -8.99 21.20
N ARG A 197 -6.41 -9.58 20.69
CA ARG A 197 -6.43 -10.97 20.21
C ARG A 197 -5.54 -11.17 18.98
N THR A 198 -5.43 -10.14 18.13
CA THR A 198 -4.57 -10.18 16.93
C THR A 198 -3.77 -8.87 16.77
N PRO A 199 -2.62 -8.90 16.06
CA PRO A 199 -1.88 -7.68 15.71
C PRO A 199 -2.74 -6.66 14.97
N LEU A 200 -3.71 -7.13 14.18
CA LEU A 200 -4.61 -6.26 13.45
C LEU A 200 -5.60 -5.55 14.37
N ASP A 201 -6.07 -6.19 15.45
CA ASP A 201 -6.95 -5.55 16.44
C ASP A 201 -6.28 -4.34 17.12
N ARG A 202 -4.94 -4.40 17.30
CA ARG A 202 -4.16 -3.27 17.79
C ARG A 202 -4.26 -2.09 16.84
N LEU A 203 -4.07 -2.37 15.56
CA LEU A 203 -4.12 -1.37 14.52
C LEU A 203 -5.53 -0.80 14.42
N THR A 204 -6.56 -1.62 14.48
CA THR A 204 -7.93 -1.20 14.15
C THR A 204 -8.57 -0.36 15.21
N SER A 205 -8.21 -0.56 16.47
CA SER A 205 -8.54 0.40 17.52
C SER A 205 -8.07 1.82 17.20
N SER A 206 -6.95 1.97 16.47
CA SER A 206 -6.40 3.27 16.09
C SER A 206 -7.07 3.81 14.81
N PHE A 207 -7.53 2.94 13.92
CA PHE A 207 -8.07 3.29 12.61
C PHE A 207 -9.61 3.44 12.61
N LEU A 208 -10.32 2.73 13.50
CA LEU A 208 -11.78 2.62 13.54
C LEU A 208 -12.44 3.33 14.71
N ALA A 209 -11.69 3.71 15.76
CA ALA A 209 -12.28 4.22 17.01
C ALA A 209 -13.15 5.47 16.85
N GLU A 210 -13.01 6.20 15.76
CA GLU A 210 -13.92 7.27 15.36
C GLU A 210 -14.02 7.20 13.83
N LYS A 211 -15.16 7.58 13.24
CA LYS A 211 -15.34 7.77 11.78
C LYS A 211 -14.45 8.92 11.26
N ARG A 212 -13.15 8.87 11.55
CA ARG A 212 -12.16 9.89 11.24
C ARG A 212 -11.91 9.84 9.75
N ASN A 213 -11.94 11.02 9.13
CA ASN A 213 -11.34 11.20 7.82
C ASN A 213 -9.83 10.93 7.92
N PHE A 214 -9.21 10.66 6.78
CA PHE A 214 -7.81 10.28 6.73
C PHE A 214 -6.90 11.40 7.25
N ARG A 215 -7.27 12.67 7.05
CA ARG A 215 -6.54 13.82 7.59
C ARG A 215 -6.36 13.74 9.12
N LYS A 216 -7.43 13.52 9.88
CA LYS A 216 -7.37 13.38 11.35
C LYS A 216 -6.53 12.17 11.77
N PHE A 217 -6.57 11.10 10.98
CA PHE A 217 -5.70 9.96 11.18
C PHE A 217 -4.23 10.37 11.04
N CYS A 218 -3.83 11.04 9.96
CA CYS A 218 -2.46 11.52 9.76
C CYS A 218 -2.01 12.44 10.90
N GLU A 219 -2.80 13.44 11.26
CA GLU A 219 -2.50 14.37 12.36
C GLU A 219 -2.23 13.65 13.68
N MET A 220 -3.04 12.64 14.01
CA MET A 220 -2.87 11.83 15.21
C MET A 220 -1.56 11.01 15.16
N GLN A 221 -1.28 10.34 14.04
CA GLN A 221 -0.06 9.54 13.90
C GLN A 221 1.19 10.40 14.03
N SER A 222 1.20 11.56 13.39
CA SER A 222 2.29 12.54 13.47
C SER A 222 2.44 13.08 14.90
N ALA A 223 1.33 13.37 15.58
CA ALA A 223 1.38 13.76 16.98
C ALA A 223 1.95 12.65 17.89
N TYR A 224 1.66 11.38 17.62
CA TYR A 224 2.26 10.27 18.36
C TYR A 224 3.75 10.12 18.08
N PHE A 225 4.16 10.23 16.82
CA PHE A 225 5.58 10.22 16.46
C PHE A 225 6.33 11.35 17.17
N LEU A 226 5.86 12.60 17.08
CA LEU A 226 6.53 13.77 17.67
C LEU A 226 6.60 13.73 19.21
N ARG A 227 5.64 13.07 19.87
CA ARG A 227 5.66 12.86 21.33
C ARG A 227 6.49 11.66 21.76
N SER A 228 6.91 10.82 20.83
CA SER A 228 7.71 9.63 21.15
C SER A 228 9.13 10.04 21.55
N ASP A 229 9.76 9.19 22.37
CA ASP A 229 11.14 9.39 22.79
C ASP A 229 12.07 9.53 21.58
N PRO A 230 13.12 10.37 21.62
CA PRO A 230 14.03 10.56 20.48
C PRO A 230 14.62 9.26 19.94
N GLU A 231 14.88 8.28 20.82
CA GLU A 231 15.36 6.95 20.43
C GLU A 231 14.30 6.16 19.65
N ALA A 232 13.03 6.19 20.08
CA ALA A 232 11.94 5.54 19.36
C ALA A 232 11.71 6.18 17.99
N ARG A 233 11.75 7.53 17.92
CA ARG A 233 11.67 8.25 16.64
C ARG A 233 12.81 7.85 15.70
N PHE A 234 14.04 7.78 16.22
CA PHE A 234 15.20 7.36 15.44
C PHE A 234 15.05 5.94 14.90
N ILE A 235 14.61 4.98 15.72
CA ILE A 235 14.36 3.60 15.31
C ILE A 235 13.27 3.55 14.23
N ASP A 236 12.15 4.25 14.45
CA ASP A 236 11.03 4.28 13.51
C ASP A 236 11.42 4.89 12.15
N SER A 237 12.20 5.98 12.16
CA SER A 237 12.69 6.66 10.95
C SER A 237 13.91 5.99 10.30
N THR A 238 14.47 4.92 10.86
CA THR A 238 15.63 4.20 10.27
C THR A 238 15.31 2.73 10.03
N SER A 239 15.61 1.87 10.99
CA SER A 239 15.50 0.41 10.85
C SER A 239 14.06 -0.04 10.60
N THR A 240 13.07 0.57 11.25
CA THR A 240 11.66 0.22 11.01
C THR A 240 11.20 0.67 9.62
N SER A 241 11.64 1.82 9.14
CA SER A 241 11.33 2.30 7.79
C SER A 241 11.92 1.39 6.71
N VAL A 242 13.17 0.96 6.87
CA VAL A 242 13.80 -0.04 5.99
C VAL A 242 13.07 -1.38 6.06
N ARG A 243 12.70 -1.84 7.26
CA ARG A 243 11.93 -3.07 7.45
C ARG A 243 10.59 -2.99 6.73
N LEU A 244 9.86 -1.87 6.85
CA LEU A 244 8.57 -1.70 6.17
C LEU A 244 8.75 -1.65 4.65
N ALA A 245 9.77 -0.95 4.15
CA ALA A 245 10.10 -0.93 2.72
C ALA A 245 10.42 -2.34 2.17
N LEU A 246 11.21 -3.12 2.91
CA LEU A 246 11.50 -4.52 2.58
C LEU A 246 10.26 -5.40 2.68
N THR A 247 9.32 -5.14 3.60
CA THR A 247 8.05 -5.85 3.62
C THR A 247 7.21 -5.53 2.38
N PHE A 248 7.24 -4.29 1.91
CA PHE A 248 6.61 -3.87 0.65
C PHE A 248 7.29 -4.41 -0.60
N LEU A 249 8.62 -4.56 -0.62
CA LEU A 249 9.38 -4.90 -1.82
C LEU A 249 10.03 -6.29 -1.77
N GLY A 250 9.85 -7.05 -0.69
CA GLY A 250 10.71 -8.18 -0.36
C GLY A 250 10.80 -9.25 -1.45
N VAL A 251 9.66 -9.62 -2.04
CA VAL A 251 9.64 -10.61 -3.14
C VAL A 251 10.46 -10.12 -4.33
N TRP A 252 10.26 -8.86 -4.72
CA TRP A 252 11.00 -8.22 -5.81
C TRP A 252 12.48 -8.05 -5.50
N PHE A 253 12.79 -7.59 -4.28
CA PHE A 253 14.16 -7.39 -3.80
C PHE A 253 14.96 -8.70 -3.83
N HIS A 254 14.41 -9.78 -3.27
CA HIS A 254 15.05 -11.10 -3.32
C HIS A 254 15.23 -11.62 -4.73
N TRP A 255 14.27 -11.36 -5.62
CA TRP A 255 14.37 -11.75 -7.00
C TRP A 255 15.46 -10.96 -7.75
N MET A 256 15.55 -9.64 -7.56
CA MET A 256 16.60 -8.81 -8.13
C MET A 256 18.00 -9.26 -7.70
N LEU A 257 18.17 -9.62 -6.42
CA LEU A 257 19.44 -10.16 -5.92
C LEU A 257 19.78 -11.55 -6.45
N ARG A 258 18.78 -12.28 -6.96
CA ARG A 258 18.98 -13.60 -7.59
C ARG A 258 19.27 -13.47 -9.08
N PHE A 259 18.68 -12.46 -9.71
CA PHE A 259 18.74 -12.26 -11.14
C PHE A 259 20.14 -11.80 -11.57
N GLN A 260 20.83 -12.63 -12.33
CA GLN A 260 22.11 -12.30 -12.95
C GLN A 260 22.06 -12.78 -14.41
N PRO A 261 21.68 -11.90 -15.35
CA PRO A 261 21.65 -12.25 -16.76
C PRO A 261 23.10 -12.43 -17.25
N PRO A 262 23.35 -13.43 -18.11
CA PRO A 262 24.71 -13.73 -18.59
C PRO A 262 25.32 -12.61 -19.45
N SER A 263 24.51 -11.67 -19.94
CA SER A 263 24.91 -10.60 -20.85
C SER A 263 25.39 -9.32 -20.16
N VAL A 264 25.32 -9.24 -18.83
CA VAL A 264 25.63 -8.00 -18.10
C VAL A 264 27.02 -8.11 -17.45
N ASN A 265 27.91 -7.21 -17.84
CA ASN A 265 29.31 -7.18 -17.37
C ASN A 265 29.43 -6.77 -15.89
N ASP A 266 28.46 -6.03 -15.35
CA ASP A 266 28.45 -5.61 -13.96
C ASP A 266 27.52 -6.51 -13.12
N PRO A 267 28.07 -7.39 -12.26
CA PRO A 267 27.26 -8.27 -11.42
C PRO A 267 26.48 -7.52 -10.34
N ASN A 268 26.81 -6.26 -10.06
CA ASN A 268 26.18 -5.48 -8.98
C ASN A 268 25.01 -4.62 -9.45
N ILE A 269 24.78 -4.43 -10.76
CA ILE A 269 23.75 -3.51 -11.26
C ILE A 269 22.34 -3.80 -10.71
N PHE A 270 21.97 -5.09 -10.59
CA PHE A 270 20.66 -5.49 -10.04
C PHE A 270 20.60 -5.32 -8.53
N CYS A 271 21.72 -5.53 -7.84
CA CYS A 271 21.83 -5.26 -6.41
C CYS A 271 21.68 -3.77 -6.14
N ASP A 272 22.39 -2.94 -6.88
CA ASP A 272 22.36 -1.49 -6.72
C ASP A 272 20.98 -0.92 -7.04
N ALA A 273 20.31 -1.44 -8.06
CA ALA A 273 18.92 -1.11 -8.36
C ALA A 273 17.98 -1.52 -7.22
N ALA A 274 18.16 -2.73 -6.65
CA ALA A 274 17.34 -3.22 -5.56
C ALA A 274 17.51 -2.41 -4.27
N VAL A 275 18.77 -2.12 -3.90
CA VAL A 275 19.14 -1.29 -2.75
C VAL A 275 18.61 0.14 -2.93
N THR A 276 18.76 0.71 -4.14
CA THR A 276 18.24 2.04 -4.46
C THR A 276 16.73 2.11 -4.25
N LYS A 277 15.94 1.19 -4.82
CA LYS A 277 14.48 1.19 -4.65
C LYS A 277 14.04 1.01 -3.19
N VAL A 278 14.69 0.12 -2.43
CA VAL A 278 14.41 -0.04 -1.00
C VAL A 278 14.74 1.23 -0.22
N THR A 279 15.89 1.86 -0.52
CA THR A 279 16.33 3.10 0.11
C THR A 279 15.34 4.24 -0.18
N GLU A 280 14.93 4.40 -1.44
CA GLU A 280 13.95 5.43 -1.86
C GLU A 280 12.61 5.25 -1.12
N LEU A 281 12.06 4.04 -1.09
CA LEU A 281 10.81 3.78 -0.37
C LEU A 281 10.96 3.97 1.15
N ALA A 282 12.07 3.51 1.73
CA ALA A 282 12.34 3.70 3.15
C ALA A 282 12.46 5.18 3.53
N ARG A 283 13.04 6.02 2.67
CA ARG A 283 13.09 7.47 2.88
C ARG A 283 11.70 8.11 2.88
N ILE A 284 10.83 7.72 1.94
CA ILE A 284 9.42 8.17 1.92
C ILE A 284 8.70 7.78 3.21
N ILE A 285 8.93 6.55 3.71
CA ILE A 285 8.33 6.09 4.97
C ILE A 285 8.89 6.87 6.17
N ALA A 286 10.20 7.08 6.22
CA ALA A 286 10.88 7.73 7.33
C ALA A 286 10.52 9.21 7.48
N SER A 287 10.33 9.91 6.35
CA SER A 287 9.98 11.33 6.34
C SER A 287 8.49 11.55 6.57
N TRP A 288 7.63 10.56 6.28
CA TRP A 288 6.18 10.71 6.35
C TRP A 288 5.67 11.34 7.67
N PRO A 289 5.99 10.86 8.88
CA PRO A 289 5.40 11.41 10.12
C PRO A 289 5.87 12.82 10.47
N ALA A 290 6.95 13.31 9.84
CA ALA A 290 7.51 14.63 10.07
C ALA A 290 8.12 15.18 8.76
N ALA A 291 7.30 15.38 7.73
CA ALA A 291 7.76 15.73 6.38
C ALA A 291 8.64 17.00 6.31
N ASN A 292 8.55 17.87 7.32
CA ASN A 292 9.34 19.10 7.40
C ASN A 292 10.71 18.91 8.09
N GLU A 293 10.96 17.76 8.73
CA GLU A 293 12.23 17.44 9.40
C GLU A 293 13.11 16.62 8.45
N THR A 294 13.95 17.29 7.66
CA THR A 294 14.99 16.59 6.89
C THR A 294 16.14 16.22 7.81
N ASN A 295 16.44 14.93 7.89
CA ASN A 295 17.55 14.44 8.68
C ASN A 295 18.51 13.60 7.82
N LYS A 296 19.56 14.28 7.31
CA LYS A 296 20.61 13.65 6.49
C LYS A 296 21.27 12.44 7.16
N MET A 297 21.26 12.39 8.50
CA MET A 297 21.76 11.23 9.25
C MET A 297 20.88 10.01 9.01
N TRP A 298 19.55 10.16 9.01
CA TRP A 298 18.63 9.06 8.71
C TRP A 298 18.85 8.54 7.29
N ASP A 299 19.03 9.42 6.31
CA ASP A 299 19.26 9.02 4.91
C ASP A 299 20.50 8.14 4.73
N THR A 300 21.57 8.45 5.47
CA THR A 300 22.81 7.67 5.46
C THR A 300 22.56 6.31 6.10
N ILE A 301 21.94 6.28 7.29
CA ILE A 301 21.68 5.04 8.02
C ILE A 301 20.72 4.12 7.26
N ILE A 302 19.67 4.66 6.64
CA ILE A 302 18.73 3.91 5.81
C ILE A 302 19.48 3.21 4.67
N HIS A 303 20.37 3.93 3.99
CA HIS A 303 21.17 3.38 2.90
C HIS A 303 22.11 2.25 3.38
N GLU A 304 22.83 2.47 4.48
CA GLU A 304 23.72 1.47 5.07
C GLU A 304 22.97 0.21 5.51
N ILE A 305 21.80 0.33 6.13
CA ILE A 305 20.98 -0.83 6.51
C ILE A 305 20.52 -1.59 5.26
N ALA A 306 20.08 -0.88 4.20
CA ALA A 306 19.66 -1.53 2.96
C ALA A 306 20.81 -2.29 2.27
N LEU A 307 22.02 -1.72 2.26
CA LEU A 307 23.24 -2.38 1.77
C LEU A 307 23.59 -3.62 2.59
N LEU A 308 23.58 -3.51 3.92
CA LEU A 308 23.86 -4.64 4.81
C LEU A 308 22.87 -5.80 4.60
N VAL A 309 21.58 -5.50 4.46
CA VAL A 309 20.56 -6.52 4.15
C VAL A 309 20.81 -7.16 2.79
N ALA A 310 21.20 -6.40 1.78
CA ALA A 310 21.50 -6.94 0.46
C ALA A 310 22.69 -7.92 0.51
N GLU A 311 23.76 -7.56 1.22
CA GLU A 311 24.92 -8.43 1.41
C GLU A 311 24.57 -9.70 2.19
N GLU A 312 23.77 -9.59 3.24
CA GLU A 312 23.32 -10.76 4.02
C GLU A 312 22.52 -11.75 3.16
N VAL A 313 21.60 -11.24 2.33
CA VAL A 313 20.83 -12.07 1.40
C VAL A 313 21.74 -12.75 0.37
N LYS A 314 22.76 -12.05 -0.14
CA LYS A 314 23.76 -12.64 -1.05
C LYS A 314 24.57 -13.74 -0.36
N ILE A 315 24.98 -13.54 0.90
CA ILE A 315 25.72 -14.55 1.69
C ILE A 315 24.88 -15.80 1.87
N HIS A 316 23.63 -15.65 2.33
CA HIS A 316 22.71 -16.78 2.49
C HIS A 316 22.49 -17.54 1.19
N ARG A 317 22.41 -16.84 0.06
CA ARG A 317 22.33 -17.46 -1.26
C ARG A 317 23.59 -18.28 -1.56
N ARG A 318 24.79 -17.72 -1.41
CA ARG A 318 26.05 -18.44 -1.67
C ARG A 318 26.19 -19.69 -0.81
N ILE A 319 25.73 -19.65 0.44
CA ILE A 319 25.71 -20.81 1.33
C ILE A 319 24.70 -21.85 0.83
N SER A 320 23.49 -21.42 0.46
CA SER A 320 22.46 -22.29 -0.11
C SER A 320 22.92 -22.98 -1.40
N ASP A 321 23.61 -22.25 -2.29
CA ASP A 321 24.11 -22.76 -3.58
C ASP A 321 25.28 -23.75 -3.37
N ARG A 322 26.10 -23.58 -2.32
CA ARG A 322 27.16 -24.53 -1.94
C ARG A 322 26.61 -25.81 -1.31
N ASN A 323 25.53 -25.69 -0.53
CA ASN A 323 24.91 -26.80 0.18
C ASN A 323 23.90 -27.58 -0.68
N ALA A 324 23.44 -27.00 -1.78
CA ALA A 324 22.75 -27.74 -2.81
C ALA A 324 23.76 -28.71 -3.42
N GLU A 325 23.84 -29.93 -2.85
CA GLU A 325 24.59 -31.02 -3.48
C GLU A 325 24.20 -31.05 -4.95
N PRO A 326 25.16 -31.21 -5.87
CA PRO A 326 24.84 -31.44 -7.26
C PRO A 326 24.07 -32.74 -7.30
N ILE A 327 22.74 -32.66 -7.20
CA ILE A 327 21.82 -33.75 -7.49
C ILE A 327 22.27 -34.18 -8.87
N SER A 328 22.95 -35.32 -8.92
CA SER A 328 23.63 -35.80 -10.11
C SER A 328 22.62 -35.74 -11.23
N ALA A 329 22.75 -34.74 -12.11
CA ALA A 329 21.82 -34.58 -13.20
C ALA A 329 21.84 -35.92 -13.93
N PRO A 330 20.69 -36.63 -14.06
CA PRO A 330 20.67 -37.87 -14.80
C PRO A 330 21.26 -37.55 -16.17
N ARG A 331 22.41 -38.18 -16.49
CA ARG A 331 23.15 -37.96 -17.72
C ARG A 331 22.14 -37.92 -18.88
N PRO A 332 21.98 -36.81 -19.60
CA PRO A 332 21.16 -36.81 -20.79
C PRO A 332 21.78 -37.83 -21.75
N ARG A 333 21.07 -38.93 -22.01
CA ARG A 333 21.40 -39.85 -23.09
C ARG A 333 21.36 -39.02 -24.37
N ALA A 334 22.53 -38.81 -24.97
CA ALA A 334 22.69 -38.16 -26.25
C ALA A 334 21.87 -38.93 -27.30
N ILE A 335 20.72 -38.38 -27.66
CA ILE A 335 19.86 -38.88 -28.71
C ILE A 335 19.52 -37.67 -29.59
N PHE A 336 20.14 -37.67 -30.78
CA PHE A 336 20.01 -36.75 -31.92
C PHE A 336 20.69 -35.37 -31.83
N ALA A 337 21.84 -35.29 -32.50
CA ALA A 337 22.34 -34.06 -33.11
C ALA A 337 21.96 -34.06 -34.60
N PRO A 338 21.21 -33.06 -35.10
CA PRO A 338 21.19 -32.77 -36.52
C PRO A 338 22.27 -31.72 -36.85
N LYS A 339 23.01 -31.99 -37.93
CA LYS A 339 23.88 -31.05 -38.64
C LYS A 339 23.07 -29.81 -39.05
N LEU A 340 23.63 -28.63 -38.84
CA LEU A 340 23.16 -27.40 -39.47
C LEU A 340 24.36 -26.66 -40.06
N ASP A 341 24.28 -26.52 -41.38
CA ASP A 341 25.25 -25.87 -42.24
C ASP A 341 25.24 -24.35 -42.04
N SER A 342 26.41 -23.77 -42.30
CA SER A 342 26.69 -22.34 -42.28
C SER A 342 26.10 -21.64 -43.49
N GLU A 343 25.56 -20.43 -43.31
CA GLU A 343 25.71 -19.37 -44.30
C GLU A 343 25.60 -17.97 -43.67
N ARG A 344 26.43 -17.06 -44.21
CA ARG A 344 26.71 -15.67 -43.80
C ARG A 344 25.71 -14.69 -44.42
N ASP A 345 25.41 -13.58 -43.73
CA ASP A 345 25.61 -12.19 -44.20
C ASP A 345 25.12 -11.21 -43.11
N SER A 346 25.95 -10.33 -42.53
CA SER A 346 26.38 -8.99 -42.99
C SER A 346 25.28 -7.91 -42.90
N GLY A 347 25.47 -6.93 -42.01
CA GLY A 347 24.74 -5.65 -42.07
C GLY A 347 24.62 -4.88 -40.77
N ASP A 348 25.35 -3.76 -40.70
CA ASP A 348 25.12 -2.56 -39.88
C ASP A 348 25.37 -2.57 -38.36
N VAL A 349 26.55 -2.04 -38.02
CA VAL A 349 26.97 -1.61 -36.69
C VAL A 349 26.33 -0.26 -36.36
N ALA A 350 25.19 -0.29 -35.68
CA ALA A 350 24.69 0.85 -34.94
C ALA A 350 25.44 0.95 -33.59
N ILE A 351 26.01 2.12 -33.33
CA ILE A 351 26.68 2.47 -32.08
C ILE A 351 25.69 2.28 -30.92
N PRO A 352 26.03 1.54 -29.85
CA PRO A 352 25.11 1.30 -28.75
C PRO A 352 24.91 2.59 -27.96
N THR A 353 23.70 3.13 -28.05
CA THR A 353 23.16 4.12 -27.12
C THR A 353 23.37 3.60 -25.70
N ILE A 354 23.95 4.46 -24.86
CA ILE A 354 24.18 4.26 -23.43
C ILE A 354 22.93 3.60 -22.81
N LEU A 355 23.13 2.37 -22.31
CA LEU A 355 22.10 1.52 -21.72
C LEU A 355 21.51 2.22 -20.49
N ASP A 356 20.26 2.67 -20.56
CA ASP A 356 19.50 3.05 -19.37
C ASP A 356 19.15 1.75 -18.60
N PRO A 357 19.67 1.54 -17.37
CA PRO A 357 19.33 0.37 -16.56
C PRO A 357 17.83 0.20 -16.32
N ARG A 358 17.03 1.27 -16.46
CA ARG A 358 15.57 1.26 -16.30
C ARG A 358 14.86 0.41 -17.36
N ASN A 359 15.43 0.31 -18.57
CA ASN A 359 14.85 -0.48 -19.66
C ASN A 359 15.08 -1.98 -19.50
N TYR A 360 15.89 -2.39 -18.53
CA TYR A 360 16.22 -3.78 -18.23
C TYR A 360 15.52 -4.31 -16.97
N LEU A 361 14.59 -3.56 -16.36
CA LEU A 361 13.77 -4.11 -15.29
C LEU A 361 13.03 -5.32 -15.85
N PRO A 362 13.43 -6.55 -15.49
CA PRO A 362 12.76 -7.72 -16.01
C PRO A 362 11.38 -7.76 -15.34
N THR A 363 10.38 -8.35 -16.00
CA THR A 363 9.08 -8.56 -15.36
C THR A 363 9.29 -9.34 -14.06
N PRO A 364 8.77 -8.86 -12.91
CA PRO A 364 8.88 -9.60 -11.66
C PRO A 364 8.26 -10.99 -11.84
N PRO A 365 8.79 -12.01 -11.13
CA PRO A 365 8.28 -13.36 -11.23
C PRO A 365 6.80 -13.38 -10.80
N PRO A 366 5.98 -14.30 -11.34
CA PRO A 366 4.60 -14.43 -10.93
C PRO A 366 4.53 -14.62 -9.41
N THR A 367 3.65 -13.86 -8.75
CA THR A 367 3.42 -13.91 -7.31
C THR A 367 3.13 -15.37 -6.89
N PRO A 368 3.78 -15.91 -5.84
CA PRO A 368 3.46 -17.25 -5.37
C PRO A 368 1.97 -17.33 -4.98
N PRO A 369 1.30 -18.48 -5.22
CA PRO A 369 -0.12 -18.62 -4.93
C PRO A 369 -0.40 -18.33 -3.45
N PRO A 370 -1.56 -17.73 -3.11
CA PRO A 370 -1.90 -17.38 -1.74
C PRO A 370 -1.86 -18.63 -0.84
N ILE A 371 -1.20 -18.50 0.31
CA ILE A 371 -1.17 -19.54 1.34
C ILE A 371 -2.61 -19.68 1.87
N ARG A 372 -3.29 -20.76 1.47
CA ARG A 372 -4.64 -21.07 1.97
C ARG A 372 -4.56 -21.40 3.47
N PHE A 373 -5.04 -20.50 4.31
CA PHE A 373 -5.29 -20.82 5.72
C PHE A 373 -6.50 -21.75 5.82
N SER A 374 -6.29 -22.95 6.34
CA SER A 374 -7.37 -23.91 6.59
C SER A 374 -8.21 -23.41 7.77
N ARG A 375 -9.45 -22.97 7.51
CA ARG A 375 -10.42 -22.60 8.55
C ARG A 375 -10.79 -23.83 9.39
N SER A 376 -10.47 -23.82 10.67
CA SER A 376 -11.25 -24.50 11.70
C SER A 376 -12.17 -23.47 12.34
N ALA A 377 -13.47 -23.54 12.06
CA ALA A 377 -14.47 -22.74 12.75
C ALA A 377 -14.74 -23.35 14.13
N PRO A 378 -14.72 -22.59 15.24
CA PRO A 378 -15.29 -23.06 16.50
C PRO A 378 -16.81 -23.01 16.40
N ALA A 379 -17.48 -24.06 16.89
CA ALA A 379 -18.92 -24.10 17.04
C ALA A 379 -19.37 -22.97 17.99
N ALA A 380 -20.22 -22.07 17.49
CA ALA A 380 -20.79 -20.99 18.28
C ALA A 380 -22.03 -21.48 19.05
N LEU A 381 -21.96 -21.41 20.38
CA LEU A 381 -23.13 -21.34 21.25
C LEU A 381 -23.65 -19.90 21.22
N SER A 382 -24.95 -19.74 20.95
CA SER A 382 -25.66 -18.48 20.92
C SER A 382 -25.98 -17.99 22.33
N PRO A 383 -25.65 -16.74 22.72
CA PRO A 383 -26.32 -16.07 23.83
C PRO A 383 -27.36 -15.07 23.31
N GLY A 384 -28.55 -15.09 23.91
CA GLY A 384 -29.64 -14.17 23.62
C GLY A 384 -29.37 -12.74 24.09
N PRO A 385 -30.28 -11.80 23.76
CA PRO A 385 -30.12 -10.38 24.07
C PRO A 385 -30.34 -10.13 25.57
N VAL A 386 -29.40 -9.41 26.19
CA VAL A 386 -29.57 -8.82 27.52
C VAL A 386 -29.89 -7.34 27.33
N GLU A 387 -31.12 -6.96 27.65
CA GLU A 387 -31.53 -5.57 27.82
C GLU A 387 -30.92 -5.04 29.11
N ILE A 388 -30.13 -3.98 29.02
CA ILE A 388 -29.64 -3.23 30.17
C ILE A 388 -30.44 -1.94 30.22
N ASN A 389 -31.39 -1.89 31.16
CA ASN A 389 -32.09 -0.68 31.58
C ASN A 389 -31.14 0.13 32.46
N VAL A 390 -30.87 1.39 32.10
CA VAL A 390 -30.12 2.32 32.95
C VAL A 390 -31.09 3.41 33.41
N ASP A 391 -31.50 3.31 34.67
CA ASP A 391 -32.19 4.35 35.41
C ASP A 391 -31.28 5.57 35.60
N ILE A 392 -31.74 6.74 35.16
CA ILE A 392 -31.14 8.04 35.45
C ILE A 392 -31.91 8.62 36.63
N ALA A 393 -31.25 8.69 37.79
CA ALA A 393 -31.77 9.31 39.00
C ALA A 393 -31.37 10.79 39.10
N ASP A 394 -32.34 11.59 39.55
CA ASP A 394 -32.30 13.02 39.90
C ASP A 394 -31.21 13.41 40.91
N VAL A 395 -30.58 14.57 40.73
CA VAL A 395 -29.96 15.41 41.79
C VAL A 395 -30.00 16.90 41.34
N PRO A 396 -30.22 17.88 42.26
CA PRO A 396 -31.05 19.04 41.95
C PRO A 396 -30.32 20.37 41.68
N GLU A 397 -31.17 21.27 41.19
CA GLU A 397 -31.07 22.70 40.96
C GLU A 397 -30.57 23.50 42.17
N THR A 398 -29.67 24.47 41.95
CA THR A 398 -29.47 25.60 42.88
C THR A 398 -29.19 26.88 42.10
N THR A 399 -30.12 27.80 42.24
CA THR A 399 -30.17 29.18 41.75
C THR A 399 -29.17 30.06 42.51
N HIS A 400 -28.51 31.01 41.85
CA HIS A 400 -28.32 32.38 42.35
C HIS A 400 -27.99 33.34 41.21
N ALA A 401 -28.71 34.46 41.18
CA ALA A 401 -28.66 35.54 40.21
C ALA A 401 -27.56 36.58 40.53
N LEU A 402 -27.14 37.36 39.53
CA LEU A 402 -27.21 38.84 39.54
C LEU A 402 -26.63 39.48 38.24
N HIS A 403 -27.46 40.35 37.66
CA HIS A 403 -27.22 41.60 36.93
C HIS A 403 -26.01 41.76 35.96
N SER A 404 -26.29 42.22 34.72
CA SER A 404 -26.17 43.65 34.36
C SER A 404 -26.37 43.93 32.84
N SER A 405 -27.33 44.83 32.56
CA SER A 405 -27.36 45.87 31.49
C SER A 405 -27.64 45.56 29.99
N ARG A 406 -28.83 46.01 29.58
CA ARG A 406 -29.38 46.56 28.28
C ARG A 406 -28.40 47.45 27.45
N PRO A 407 -28.69 47.88 26.17
CA PRO A 407 -30.01 48.20 25.56
C PRO A 407 -30.25 47.69 24.08
N HIS A 408 -31.49 47.38 23.65
CA HIS A 408 -32.48 48.17 22.86
C HIS A 408 -31.90 48.96 21.66
N SER A 409 -32.39 48.94 20.41
CA SER A 409 -33.69 48.69 19.72
C SER A 409 -33.41 48.71 18.18
N PRO A 410 -34.37 48.81 17.23
CA PRO A 410 -35.61 48.05 16.97
C PRO A 410 -35.69 47.48 15.53
N SER A 411 -36.65 46.57 15.30
CA SER A 411 -37.15 46.12 13.99
C SER A 411 -38.02 47.18 13.28
N PRO A 412 -38.32 46.97 11.98
CA PRO A 412 -39.72 46.90 11.53
C PRO A 412 -40.00 45.69 10.61
N LEU A 413 -41.08 44.93 10.87
CA LEU A 413 -42.34 44.87 10.08
C LEU A 413 -42.11 44.53 8.60
N ALA A 414 -42.46 43.35 8.07
CA ALA A 414 -43.77 42.70 7.94
C ALA A 414 -44.00 42.52 6.43
N ASN A 415 -44.29 41.28 5.98
CA ASN A 415 -45.27 41.05 4.95
C ASN A 415 -45.60 39.56 4.85
N THR A 416 -46.83 39.28 5.28
CA THR A 416 -47.65 38.12 5.01
C THR A 416 -47.90 38.01 3.50
N SER A 417 -47.72 36.82 2.93
CA SER A 417 -48.41 36.43 1.70
C SER A 417 -48.74 34.95 1.73
N SER A 418 -50.03 34.71 1.67
CA SER A 418 -50.76 33.45 1.66
C SER A 418 -50.88 32.88 0.25
N ALA A 419 -50.74 31.56 0.09
CA ALA A 419 -51.52 30.63 -0.76
C ALA A 419 -50.69 29.35 -1.07
N PRO A 420 -51.27 28.30 -1.67
CA PRO A 420 -52.27 27.41 -1.10
C PRO A 420 -51.81 25.94 -1.12
N ALA A 421 -52.57 25.10 -0.40
CA ALA A 421 -52.39 23.66 -0.32
C ALA A 421 -52.55 22.96 -1.69
N GLY A 422 -51.68 21.97 -1.94
CA GLY A 422 -51.76 21.00 -3.02
C GLY A 422 -51.26 19.63 -2.53
N PRO A 423 -51.79 18.51 -3.06
CA PRO A 423 -51.95 17.26 -2.31
C PRO A 423 -50.74 16.33 -2.38
N ALA A 424 -50.66 15.47 -1.35
CA ALA A 424 -49.76 14.34 -1.23
C ALA A 424 -49.99 13.30 -2.35
N ALA A 425 -48.90 12.86 -2.96
CA ALA A 425 -48.83 11.66 -3.78
C ALA A 425 -47.92 10.66 -3.06
N GLU A 426 -48.53 9.61 -2.53
CA GLU A 426 -47.87 8.38 -2.08
C GLU A 426 -47.66 7.51 -3.33
N ASP A 427 -46.41 7.21 -3.68
CA ASP A 427 -46.06 6.19 -4.66
C ASP A 427 -45.51 4.97 -3.92
N ASP A 428 -46.34 3.93 -3.88
CA ASP A 428 -45.99 2.55 -3.52
C ASP A 428 -45.06 1.96 -4.58
N ILE A 429 -43.82 1.65 -4.20
CA ILE A 429 -42.91 0.83 -5.01
C ILE A 429 -42.80 -0.55 -4.35
N ALA A 430 -43.47 -1.52 -4.97
CA ALA A 430 -43.45 -2.92 -4.60
C ALA A 430 -42.05 -3.55 -4.78
N GLU A 431 -41.57 -4.24 -3.74
CA GLU A 431 -40.43 -5.15 -3.79
C GLU A 431 -40.75 -6.41 -4.61
N PRO A 432 -39.87 -6.87 -5.52
CA PRO A 432 -40.00 -8.18 -6.13
C PRO A 432 -39.44 -9.27 -5.21
N SER A 433 -40.31 -10.24 -4.90
CA SER A 433 -40.02 -11.45 -4.15
C SER A 433 -39.05 -12.36 -4.94
N LEU A 434 -37.88 -12.67 -4.37
CA LEU A 434 -36.94 -13.63 -4.94
C LEU A 434 -37.25 -15.05 -4.45
N GLU A 435 -37.54 -15.91 -5.41
CA GLU A 435 -37.80 -17.34 -5.29
C GLU A 435 -36.55 -18.10 -4.83
N VAL A 436 -36.69 -18.89 -3.76
CA VAL A 436 -35.61 -19.66 -3.12
C VAL A 436 -35.43 -20.99 -3.84
N VAL A 437 -34.28 -21.17 -4.51
CA VAL A 437 -33.84 -22.46 -5.08
C VAL A 437 -33.05 -23.25 -4.03
N PRO A 438 -33.34 -24.55 -3.77
CA PRO A 438 -32.64 -25.34 -2.78
C PRO A 438 -31.26 -25.81 -3.28
N ALA A 439 -30.25 -25.73 -2.40
CA ALA A 439 -28.88 -26.14 -2.65
C ALA A 439 -28.69 -27.68 -2.52
N PRO A 440 -27.80 -28.30 -3.32
CA PRO A 440 -27.50 -29.73 -3.23
C PRO A 440 -26.55 -30.08 -2.07
N SER A 441 -26.76 -31.27 -1.52
CA SER A 441 -26.08 -31.86 -0.37
C SER A 441 -24.60 -32.15 -0.61
N ALA A 442 -23.77 -31.85 0.40
CA ALA A 442 -22.32 -32.01 0.39
C ALA A 442 -21.87 -33.44 0.79
N PRO A 443 -20.76 -33.96 0.23
CA PRO A 443 -20.18 -35.25 0.59
C PRO A 443 -19.23 -35.19 1.81
N THR A 444 -19.15 -36.30 2.52
CA THR A 444 -18.37 -36.54 3.75
C THR A 444 -16.84 -36.53 3.54
N PRO A 445 -16.04 -35.99 4.49
CA PRO A 445 -14.60 -35.90 4.35
C PRO A 445 -13.85 -37.12 4.89
N SER A 446 -12.91 -37.63 4.08
CA SER A 446 -11.90 -38.63 4.47
C SER A 446 -10.71 -37.98 5.18
N THR A 447 -10.33 -38.52 6.34
CA THR A 447 -9.19 -38.10 7.16
C THR A 447 -7.85 -38.54 6.56
N ARG A 448 -6.99 -37.57 6.19
CA ARG A 448 -5.58 -37.81 5.82
C ARG A 448 -4.65 -37.10 6.80
N LYS A 449 -3.97 -37.88 7.65
CA LYS A 449 -2.92 -37.40 8.57
C LYS A 449 -1.75 -36.82 7.74
N ARG A 450 -1.33 -35.59 8.05
CA ARG A 450 -0.06 -35.01 7.59
C ARG A 450 0.85 -34.74 8.78
N ASN A 451 2.09 -35.17 8.65
CA ASN A 451 3.17 -34.98 9.61
C ASN A 451 3.60 -33.51 9.58
N LEU A 452 3.48 -32.82 10.72
CA LEU A 452 4.11 -31.51 10.93
C LEU A 452 5.61 -31.74 11.12
N HIS A 453 6.41 -31.13 10.26
CA HIS A 453 7.85 -31.06 10.45
C HIS A 453 8.14 -29.98 11.49
N THR A 454 8.55 -30.39 12.69
CA THR A 454 9.09 -29.49 13.72
C THR A 454 10.39 -28.88 13.21
N PRO A 455 10.56 -27.55 13.28
CA PRO A 455 11.82 -26.91 12.90
C PRO A 455 12.96 -27.44 13.77
N SER A 456 14.10 -27.69 13.13
CA SER A 456 15.29 -28.19 13.80
C SER A 456 15.80 -27.15 14.80
N MET A 457 16.18 -27.58 16.01
CA MET A 457 16.74 -26.68 17.04
C MET A 457 17.94 -25.85 16.52
N GLY A 458 18.64 -26.35 15.50
CA GLY A 458 19.73 -25.62 14.85
C GLY A 458 19.29 -24.35 14.11
N GLU A 459 18.11 -24.34 13.50
CA GLU A 459 17.58 -23.17 12.79
C GLU A 459 17.22 -22.05 13.77
N THR A 460 16.62 -22.42 14.91
CA THR A 460 16.29 -21.47 15.98
C THR A 460 17.55 -20.88 16.64
N ALA A 461 18.59 -21.70 16.86
CA ALA A 461 19.85 -21.23 17.43
C ALA A 461 20.60 -20.28 16.49
N SER A 462 20.56 -20.54 15.17
CA SER A 462 21.18 -19.68 14.16
C SER A 462 20.53 -18.30 14.13
N CYS A 463 19.20 -18.21 14.20
CA CYS A 463 18.48 -16.92 14.21
C CYS A 463 18.75 -16.10 15.48
N LEU A 464 18.88 -16.75 16.64
CA LEU A 464 19.20 -16.05 17.89
C LEU A 464 20.64 -15.51 17.89
N LEU A 465 21.58 -16.29 17.37
CA LEU A 465 22.99 -15.89 17.32
C LEU A 465 23.21 -14.73 16.33
N THR A 466 22.60 -14.78 15.14
CA THR A 466 22.71 -13.68 14.17
C THR A 466 22.01 -12.42 14.68
N GLY A 467 20.85 -12.55 15.32
CA GLY A 467 20.18 -11.42 15.97
C GLY A 467 21.02 -10.77 17.07
N PHE A 468 21.68 -11.57 17.91
CA PHE A 468 22.56 -11.07 18.97
C PHE A 468 23.79 -10.37 18.42
N LEU A 469 24.48 -10.96 17.43
CA LEU A 469 25.67 -10.38 16.83
C LEU A 469 25.36 -9.08 16.09
N PHE A 470 24.22 -9.03 15.37
CA PHE A 470 23.78 -7.83 14.69
C PHE A 470 23.43 -6.73 15.71
N GLY A 471 22.72 -7.05 16.79
CA GLY A 471 22.43 -6.12 17.88
C GLY A 471 23.70 -5.58 18.55
N ALA A 472 24.67 -6.44 18.83
CA ALA A 472 25.95 -6.06 19.42
C ALA A 472 26.77 -5.15 18.49
N LEU A 473 26.81 -5.45 17.18
CA LEU A 473 27.52 -4.63 16.21
C LEU A 473 26.88 -3.24 16.07
N LEU A 474 25.54 -3.17 16.12
CA LEU A 474 24.80 -1.93 16.06
C LEU A 474 25.05 -1.06 17.32
N ILE A 475 25.12 -1.68 18.51
CA ILE A 475 25.53 -1.00 19.76
C ILE A 475 26.97 -0.49 19.67
N VAL A 476 27.90 -1.25 19.10
CA VAL A 476 29.31 -0.84 18.94
C VAL A 476 29.41 0.36 17.98
N VAL A 477 28.70 0.33 16.85
CA VAL A 477 28.69 1.45 15.89
C VAL A 477 28.09 2.71 16.52
N LEU A 478 26.95 2.58 17.22
CA LEU A 478 26.30 3.71 17.88
C LEU A 478 27.14 4.28 19.04
N SER A 479 27.83 3.43 19.80
CA SER A 479 28.70 3.87 20.89
C SER A 479 30.01 4.52 20.40
N ALA A 480 30.54 4.07 19.26
CA ALA A 480 31.70 4.69 18.62
C ALA A 480 31.38 6.12 18.13
N GLN A 481 30.15 6.38 17.66
CA GLN A 481 29.72 7.71 17.25
C GLN A 481 29.47 8.68 18.43
N ARG A 482 29.17 8.19 19.63
CA ARG A 482 28.96 9.04 20.82
C ARG A 482 30.25 9.62 21.42
N ARG A 483 31.39 8.92 21.30
CA ARG A 483 32.68 9.37 21.85
C ARG A 483 33.18 10.72 21.30
N PRO A 484 33.14 11.01 19.98
CA PRO A 484 33.61 12.30 19.46
C PRO A 484 32.68 13.49 19.79
N MET A 485 31.39 13.25 20.12
CA MET A 485 30.50 14.34 20.53
C MET A 485 30.78 14.82 21.96
N LEU A 486 31.09 13.90 22.88
CA LEU A 486 31.43 14.26 24.27
C LEU A 486 32.78 15.00 24.39
N LEU A 487 33.73 14.73 23.49
CA LEU A 487 35.03 15.41 23.45
C LEU A 487 34.99 16.80 22.79
N ARG A 488 33.87 17.22 22.19
CA ARG A 488 33.69 18.57 21.62
C ARG A 488 32.88 19.53 22.51
N MET A 489 32.42 19.05 23.67
CA MET A 489 31.60 19.82 24.61
C MET A 489 32.30 20.15 25.94
N GLY A 490 33.59 19.81 26.09
CA GLY A 490 34.46 20.28 27.18
C GLY A 490 35.66 20.97 26.58
#